data_AF-A0A482TT00-F1
#
_entry.id   AF-A0A482TT00-F1
#
_cell.length_a   1.000
_cell.length_b   1.000
_cell.length_c   1.000
_cell.angle_alpha   90.00
_cell.angle_beta   90.00
_cell.angle_gamma   90.00
#
_symmetry.space_group_name_H-M   'P 1'
#
loop_
_entity.id
_entity.type
_entity.pdbx_description
1 polymer ?
#
loop_
_entity_poly.entity_id
_entity_poly.type
_entity_poly.pdbx_seq_one_letter_code
_entity_poly.pdbx_strand_id
1 'polypeptide(L)'
;MRKYTILAVLFFFSMNLFAQNQIEKNKNYLYQENENYIKKYSILPTKHWSYLIKLNTRTGQIWQIKLNHKNTDQFEIPLTNLPLVEKQNEVDNRFKLFPADNQNFLLLDQINGKIWQVTWHINIEKNKISVINNTSLIEKQNISENRFTLNPTIDSRYFLILDKINGKLWQLNWSAKREKSEFSPIR
;
A
#
# COMPACT_ATOMS: atom_id res chain seq x y z
N MET A 1 38.81 32.33 -9.53
CA MET A 1 38.44 30.93 -9.88
C MET A 1 37.72 30.20 -8.75
N ARG A 2 38.29 30.16 -7.53
CA ARG A 2 37.73 29.43 -6.36
C ARG A 2 36.32 29.89 -5.88
N LYS A 3 35.95 31.16 -6.08
CA LYS A 3 34.60 31.68 -5.75
C LYS A 3 33.51 31.20 -6.72
N TYR A 4 33.84 31.13 -8.01
CA TYR A 4 32.91 30.68 -9.05
C TYR A 4 32.69 29.16 -8.99
N THR A 5 33.70 28.39 -8.58
CA THR A 5 33.54 26.94 -8.34
C THR A 5 32.63 26.64 -7.16
N ILE A 6 32.69 27.40 -6.06
CA ILE A 6 31.78 27.22 -4.91
C ILE A 6 30.33 27.55 -5.32
N LEU A 7 30.13 28.62 -6.10
CA LEU A 7 28.81 29.00 -6.60
C LEU A 7 28.22 27.91 -7.50
N ALA A 8 29.04 27.32 -8.38
CA ALA A 8 28.62 26.23 -9.26
C ALA A 8 28.22 24.98 -8.46
N VAL A 9 29.00 24.58 -7.44
CA VAL A 9 28.67 23.43 -6.58
C VAL A 9 27.36 23.65 -5.82
N LEU A 10 27.14 24.85 -5.26
CA LEU A 10 25.89 25.19 -4.58
C LEU A 10 24.69 25.16 -5.54
N PHE A 11 24.87 25.65 -6.76
CA PHE A 11 23.86 25.59 -7.80
C PHE A 11 23.52 24.13 -8.17
N PHE A 12 24.52 23.28 -8.41
CA PHE A 12 24.29 21.86 -8.67
C PHE A 12 23.63 21.13 -7.49
N PHE A 13 23.99 21.46 -6.24
CA PHE A 13 23.36 20.87 -5.06
C PHE A 13 21.89 21.27 -4.94
N SER A 14 21.55 22.54 -5.24
CA SER A 14 20.17 23.02 -5.26
C SER A 14 19.30 22.35 -6.33
N MET A 15 19.87 22.04 -7.50
CA MET A 15 19.16 21.32 -8.57
C MET A 15 18.85 19.86 -8.17
N ASN A 16 19.78 19.20 -7.47
CA ASN A 16 19.57 17.83 -6.96
C ASN A 16 18.47 17.77 -5.90
N LEU A 17 18.45 18.73 -4.96
CA LEU A 17 17.40 18.82 -3.93
C LEU A 17 16.00 19.05 -4.56
N PHE A 18 15.92 19.90 -5.58
CA PHE A 18 14.64 20.17 -6.26
C PHE A 18 14.13 18.94 -7.05
N ALA A 19 15.01 18.23 -7.75
CA ALA A 19 14.67 17.00 -8.47
C ALA A 19 14.18 15.88 -7.53
N GLN A 20 14.82 15.71 -6.38
CA GLN A 20 14.42 14.72 -5.38
C GLN A 20 13.02 15.01 -4.79
N ASN A 21 12.71 16.29 -4.54
CA ASN A 21 11.38 16.73 -4.08
C ASN A 21 10.29 16.52 -5.16
N GLN A 22 10.60 16.73 -6.44
CA GLN A 22 9.65 16.44 -7.54
C GLN A 22 9.33 14.95 -7.68
N ILE A 23 10.30 14.05 -7.49
CA ILE A 23 10.07 12.59 -7.49
C ILE A 23 9.14 12.20 -6.33
N GLU A 24 9.28 12.83 -5.17
CA GLU A 24 8.44 12.58 -3.99
C GLU A 24 7.02 13.14 -4.18
N LYS A 25 6.88 14.34 -4.78
CA LYS A 25 5.58 14.90 -5.18
C LYS A 25 4.86 14.06 -6.24
N ASN A 26 5.56 13.56 -7.26
CA ASN A 26 4.95 12.68 -8.27
C ASN A 26 4.49 11.33 -7.70
N LYS A 27 5.12 10.83 -6.62
CA LYS A 27 4.55 9.70 -5.87
C LYS A 27 3.24 10.09 -5.20
N ASN A 28 3.11 11.31 -4.66
CA ASN A 28 1.88 11.79 -4.01
C ASN A 28 0.72 12.05 -5.00
N TYR A 29 0.98 12.52 -6.23
CA TYR A 29 -0.07 12.71 -7.25
C TYR A 29 -0.72 11.40 -7.73
N LEU A 30 -0.02 10.26 -7.65
CA LEU A 30 -0.61 8.94 -7.93
C LEU A 30 -1.65 8.50 -6.88
N TYR A 31 -1.77 9.19 -5.73
CA TYR A 31 -2.73 8.86 -4.67
C TYR A 31 -3.96 9.77 -4.61
N GLN A 32 -4.06 10.80 -5.46
CA GLN A 32 -5.27 11.62 -5.59
C GLN A 32 -6.25 10.95 -6.56
N GLU A 33 -6.76 9.78 -6.16
CA GLU A 33 -7.79 9.05 -6.90
C GLU A 33 -9.18 9.58 -6.57
N ASN A 34 -10.02 9.73 -7.60
CA ASN A 34 -11.45 9.92 -7.41
C ASN A 34 -12.05 8.62 -6.85
N GLU A 35 -12.40 8.61 -5.56
CA GLU A 35 -12.93 7.42 -4.86
C GLU A 35 -14.25 6.90 -5.47
N ASN A 36 -14.89 7.68 -6.35
CA ASN A 36 -16.20 7.38 -6.93
C ASN A 36 -16.17 6.43 -8.14
N TYR A 37 -15.00 6.01 -8.64
CA TYR A 37 -14.91 5.08 -9.77
C TYR A 37 -14.68 3.63 -9.31
N ILE A 38 -15.51 2.70 -9.82
CA ILE A 38 -15.39 1.26 -9.56
C ILE A 38 -14.14 0.72 -10.25
N LYS A 39 -13.15 0.25 -9.47
CA LYS A 39 -11.89 -0.31 -9.99
C LYS A 39 -11.74 -1.75 -9.55
N LYS A 40 -12.12 -2.71 -10.40
CA LYS A 40 -11.92 -4.14 -10.11
C LYS A 40 -10.45 -4.52 -9.86
N TYR A 41 -9.51 -3.80 -10.47
CA TYR A 41 -8.08 -4.01 -10.29
C TYR A 41 -7.35 -2.69 -10.00
N SER A 42 -6.28 -2.77 -9.21
CA SER A 42 -5.33 -1.68 -9.00
C SER A 42 -3.90 -2.18 -9.16
N ILE A 43 -2.98 -1.28 -9.52
CA ILE A 43 -1.55 -1.56 -9.65
C ILE A 43 -0.78 -0.57 -8.80
N LEU A 44 0.14 -1.07 -7.97
CA LEU A 44 1.03 -0.25 -7.17
C LEU A 44 2.49 -0.55 -7.55
N PRO A 45 3.32 0.49 -7.76
CA PRO A 45 4.74 0.29 -7.97
C PRO A 45 5.41 -0.17 -6.67
N THR A 46 6.43 -1.01 -6.78
CA THR A 46 7.35 -1.27 -5.67
C THR A 46 8.49 -0.25 -5.67
N LYS A 47 9.42 -0.33 -4.71
CA LYS A 47 10.65 0.48 -4.77
C LYS A 47 11.60 0.04 -5.88
N HIS A 48 11.50 -1.21 -6.34
CA HIS A 48 12.28 -1.68 -7.47
C HIS A 48 11.50 -1.40 -8.76
N TRP A 49 12.06 -0.58 -9.65
CA TRP A 49 11.35 -0.08 -10.84
C TRP A 49 10.73 -1.20 -11.71
N SER A 50 11.40 -2.34 -11.84
CA SER A 50 10.94 -3.48 -12.63
C SER A 50 9.77 -4.26 -12.02
N TYR A 51 9.47 -4.08 -10.74
CA TYR A 51 8.47 -4.88 -10.03
C TYR A 51 7.27 -4.05 -9.60
N LEU A 52 6.08 -4.58 -9.88
CA LEU A 52 4.80 -3.99 -9.49
C LEU A 52 3.93 -5.03 -8.79
N ILE A 53 2.97 -4.55 -8.01
CA ILE A 53 1.94 -5.36 -7.37
C ILE A 53 0.61 -5.04 -8.01
N LYS A 54 -0.05 -6.06 -8.55
CA LYS A 54 -1.44 -5.96 -9.02
C LYS A 54 -2.37 -6.55 -7.98
N LEU A 55 -3.43 -5.85 -7.65
CA LEU A 55 -4.47 -6.26 -6.71
C LEU A 55 -5.80 -6.41 -7.45
N ASN A 56 -6.52 -7.49 -7.19
CA ASN A 56 -7.95 -7.57 -7.43
C ASN A 56 -8.66 -6.95 -6.22
N THR A 57 -9.22 -5.75 -6.38
CA THR A 57 -9.82 -4.99 -5.27
C THR A 57 -11.11 -5.64 -4.77
N ARG A 58 -11.69 -6.55 -5.55
CA ARG A 58 -12.91 -7.27 -5.22
C ARG A 58 -12.64 -8.48 -4.33
N THR A 59 -11.57 -9.23 -4.61
CA THR A 59 -11.29 -10.53 -3.97
C THR A 59 -10.09 -10.53 -3.04
N GLY A 60 -9.21 -9.54 -3.13
CA GLY A 60 -7.97 -9.48 -2.36
C GLY A 60 -6.83 -10.35 -2.92
N GLN A 61 -7.03 -10.98 -4.08
CA GLN A 61 -5.96 -11.70 -4.78
C GLN A 61 -4.92 -10.73 -5.32
N ILE A 62 -3.65 -11.14 -5.25
CA ILE A 62 -2.52 -10.28 -5.58
C ILE A 62 -1.58 -11.02 -6.54
N TRP A 63 -1.01 -10.27 -7.48
CA TRP A 63 0.03 -10.74 -8.39
C TRP A 63 1.27 -9.86 -8.28
N GLN A 64 2.44 -10.49 -8.39
CA GLN A 64 3.69 -9.79 -8.64
C GLN A 64 3.90 -9.73 -10.16
N ILE A 65 4.20 -8.54 -10.66
CA ILE A 65 4.49 -8.28 -12.06
C ILE A 65 5.96 -7.88 -12.17
N LYS A 66 6.68 -8.47 -13.13
CA LYS A 66 8.01 -8.03 -13.55
C LYS A 66 7.95 -7.50 -14.97
N LEU A 67 8.45 -6.29 -15.17
CA LEU A 67 8.61 -5.64 -16.46
C LEU A 67 10.08 -5.34 -16.74
N ASN A 68 10.44 -5.20 -18.02
CA ASN A 68 11.74 -4.69 -18.43
C ASN A 68 11.67 -3.96 -19.79
N HIS A 69 12.70 -3.18 -20.11
CA HIS A 69 12.75 -2.40 -21.36
C HIS A 69 12.86 -3.26 -22.64
N LYS A 70 13.32 -4.51 -22.52
CA LYS A 70 13.57 -5.40 -23.66
C LYS A 70 12.41 -6.35 -23.94
N ASN A 71 11.33 -6.28 -23.16
CA ASN A 71 10.21 -7.22 -23.19
C ASN A 71 10.62 -8.70 -23.09
N THR A 72 11.73 -8.98 -22.40
CA THR A 72 12.21 -10.34 -22.10
C THR A 72 12.01 -10.65 -20.62
N ASP A 73 11.80 -11.91 -20.23
CA ASP A 73 11.73 -12.30 -18.81
C ASP A 73 10.71 -11.50 -17.97
N GLN A 74 9.67 -10.97 -18.62
CA GLN A 74 8.53 -10.36 -17.98
C GLN A 74 7.60 -11.46 -17.47
N PHE A 75 6.94 -11.19 -16.36
CA PHE A 75 5.98 -12.14 -15.84
C PHE A 75 4.86 -11.45 -15.08
N GLU A 76 3.75 -12.16 -14.97
CA GLU A 76 2.71 -11.93 -14.00
C GLU A 76 2.47 -13.26 -13.29
N ILE A 77 2.75 -13.29 -11.99
CA ILE A 77 2.59 -14.50 -11.18
C ILE A 77 1.76 -14.17 -9.95
N PRO A 78 0.91 -15.10 -9.50
CA PRO A 78 0.15 -14.85 -8.30
C PRO A 78 1.05 -14.86 -7.07
N LEU A 79 0.90 -13.83 -6.23
CA LEU A 79 1.44 -13.75 -4.88
C LEU A 79 0.50 -14.47 -3.91
N THR A 80 -0.82 -14.34 -4.13
CA THR A 80 -1.86 -15.07 -3.41
C THR A 80 -2.87 -15.67 -4.38
N ASN A 81 -3.07 -16.99 -4.30
CA ASN A 81 -4.01 -17.69 -5.19
C ASN A 81 -5.45 -17.67 -4.69
N LEU A 82 -5.65 -17.62 -3.37
CA LEU A 82 -6.97 -17.73 -2.76
C LEU A 82 -7.58 -16.34 -2.53
N PRO A 83 -8.86 -16.13 -2.91
CA PRO A 83 -9.64 -14.98 -2.46
C PRO A 83 -9.62 -14.86 -0.93
N LEU A 84 -9.56 -13.63 -0.42
CA LEU A 84 -9.66 -13.36 1.02
C LEU A 84 -11.11 -13.36 1.51
N VAL A 85 -12.07 -13.50 0.59
CA VAL A 85 -13.51 -13.40 0.84
C VAL A 85 -14.26 -14.45 0.03
N GLU A 86 -15.38 -14.91 0.58
CA GLU A 86 -16.29 -15.80 -0.14
C GLU A 86 -17.03 -15.05 -1.25
N LYS A 87 -17.43 -15.78 -2.30
CA LYS A 87 -17.99 -15.23 -3.55
C LYS A 87 -19.17 -14.27 -3.33
N GLN A 88 -20.04 -14.58 -2.38
CA GLN A 88 -21.22 -13.77 -2.05
C GLN A 88 -20.88 -12.47 -1.31
N ASN A 89 -19.66 -12.34 -0.78
CA ASN A 89 -19.18 -11.15 -0.07
C ASN A 89 -18.23 -10.30 -0.95
N GLU A 90 -18.03 -10.67 -2.20
CA GLU A 90 -17.19 -9.93 -3.14
C GLU A 90 -17.84 -8.60 -3.53
N VAL A 91 -17.12 -7.52 -3.33
CA VAL A 91 -17.55 -6.15 -3.61
C VAL A 91 -16.39 -5.40 -4.24
N ASP A 92 -16.62 -4.71 -5.36
CA ASP A 92 -15.56 -3.95 -6.03
C ASP A 92 -15.03 -2.83 -5.12
N ASN A 93 -13.75 -2.47 -5.24
CA ASN A 93 -13.10 -1.52 -4.33
C ASN A 93 -13.09 -1.93 -2.85
N ARG A 94 -13.39 -3.19 -2.49
CA ARG A 94 -13.32 -3.64 -1.09
C ARG A 94 -11.91 -3.59 -0.52
N PHE A 95 -10.91 -3.98 -1.31
CA PHE A 95 -9.52 -4.06 -0.87
C PHE A 95 -8.66 -2.93 -1.43
N LYS A 96 -7.78 -2.38 -0.59
CA LYS A 96 -6.82 -1.34 -0.96
C LYS A 96 -5.44 -1.61 -0.37
N LEU A 97 -4.39 -1.41 -1.17
CA LEU A 97 -2.99 -1.53 -0.74
C LEU A 97 -2.42 -0.18 -0.34
N PHE A 98 -1.59 -0.20 0.70
CA PHE A 98 -0.84 0.95 1.21
C PHE A 98 0.62 0.56 1.34
N PRO A 99 1.59 1.33 0.82
CA PRO A 99 3.01 1.06 1.04
C PRO A 99 3.35 1.18 2.53
N ALA A 100 4.12 0.22 3.06
CA ALA A 100 4.62 0.26 4.44
C ALA A 100 6.13 0.45 4.49
N ASP A 101 6.88 -0.34 3.74
CA ASP A 101 8.32 -0.15 3.56
C ASP A 101 8.76 -0.51 2.13
N ASN A 102 10.03 -0.87 1.95
CA ASN A 102 10.57 -1.22 0.64
C ASN A 102 10.02 -2.53 0.04
N GLN A 103 9.61 -3.48 0.89
CA GLN A 103 9.17 -4.83 0.50
C GLN A 103 7.76 -5.17 0.99
N ASN A 104 7.17 -4.33 1.85
CA ASN A 104 5.92 -4.60 2.52
C ASN A 104 4.86 -3.57 2.14
N PHE A 105 3.65 -4.08 1.93
CA PHE A 105 2.42 -3.32 1.83
C PHE A 105 1.46 -3.76 2.93
N LEU A 106 0.54 -2.88 3.29
CA LEU A 106 -0.64 -3.18 4.08
C LEU A 106 -1.85 -3.28 3.15
N LEU A 107 -2.54 -4.40 3.18
CA LEU A 107 -3.80 -4.61 2.49
C LEU A 107 -4.93 -4.38 3.49
N LEU A 108 -5.78 -3.38 3.25
CA LEU A 108 -6.96 -3.09 4.05
C LEU A 108 -8.21 -3.63 3.36
N ASP A 109 -9.05 -4.33 4.11
CA ASP A 109 -10.46 -4.53 3.77
C ASP A 109 -11.27 -3.32 4.23
N GLN A 110 -11.64 -2.46 3.28
CA GLN A 110 -12.32 -1.19 3.52
C GLN A 110 -13.75 -1.37 4.06
N ILE A 111 -14.28 -2.59 4.12
CA ILE A 111 -15.62 -2.85 4.67
C ILE A 111 -15.54 -3.19 6.15
N ASN A 112 -14.64 -4.07 6.55
CA ASN A 112 -14.60 -4.62 7.92
C ASN A 112 -13.35 -4.23 8.72
N GLY A 113 -12.39 -3.54 8.13
CA GLY A 113 -11.18 -3.05 8.81
C GLY A 113 -10.13 -4.12 9.09
N LYS A 114 -10.24 -5.33 8.51
CA LYS A 114 -9.16 -6.33 8.56
C LYS A 114 -7.96 -5.88 7.73
N ILE A 115 -6.77 -6.20 8.23
CA ILE A 115 -5.50 -5.82 7.61
C ILE A 115 -4.60 -7.04 7.50
N TRP A 116 -3.93 -7.12 6.35
CA TRP A 116 -2.86 -8.07 6.09
C TRP A 116 -1.58 -7.33 5.72
N GLN A 117 -0.44 -7.86 6.15
CA GLN A 117 0.86 -7.51 5.60
C GLN A 117 1.11 -8.35 4.36
N VAL A 118 1.48 -7.70 3.26
CA VAL A 118 1.87 -8.31 1.99
C VAL A 118 3.34 -8.00 1.76
N THR A 119 4.18 -9.02 1.90
CA THR A 119 5.61 -8.97 1.61
C THR A 119 5.87 -9.51 0.22
N TRP A 120 6.58 -8.75 -0.61
CA TRP A 120 7.04 -9.18 -1.92
C TRP A 120 8.57 -9.21 -1.97
N HIS A 121 9.12 -10.02 -2.86
CA HIS A 121 10.56 -10.17 -3.02
C HIS A 121 10.93 -10.60 -4.45
N ILE A 122 12.18 -10.34 -4.87
CA ILE A 122 12.68 -10.74 -6.20
C ILE A 122 12.75 -12.27 -6.37
N ASN A 123 13.15 -12.97 -5.30
CA ASN A 123 12.91 -14.40 -5.12
C ASN A 123 11.47 -14.57 -4.62
N ILE A 124 10.63 -15.10 -5.50
CA ILE A 124 9.18 -15.27 -5.36
C ILE A 124 8.82 -16.16 -4.18
N GLU A 125 9.68 -17.13 -3.83
CA GLU A 125 9.45 -18.03 -2.69
C GLU A 125 9.44 -17.31 -1.34
N LYS A 126 10.00 -16.09 -1.29
CA LYS A 126 9.99 -15.24 -0.09
C LYS A 126 8.74 -14.36 0.00
N ASN A 127 7.88 -14.39 -1.00
CA ASN A 127 6.60 -13.68 -0.94
C ASN A 127 5.75 -14.23 0.20
N LYS A 128 5.07 -13.35 0.93
CA LYS A 128 4.28 -13.73 2.10
C LYS A 128 3.09 -12.81 2.28
N ILE A 129 1.95 -13.39 2.60
CA ILE A 129 0.83 -12.66 3.19
C ILE A 129 0.67 -13.07 4.65
N SER A 130 0.46 -12.12 5.56
CA SER A 130 0.28 -12.40 6.98
C SER A 130 -0.83 -11.53 7.55
N VAL A 131 -1.79 -12.15 8.23
CA VAL A 131 -2.87 -11.41 8.89
C VAL A 131 -2.28 -10.55 10.00
N ILE A 132 -2.63 -9.27 10.07
CA ILE A 132 -2.26 -8.35 11.16
C ILE A 132 -3.38 -8.34 12.20
N ASN A 133 -4.60 -8.02 11.78
CA ASN A 133 -5.82 -8.18 12.58
C ASN A 133 -6.85 -9.03 11.82
N ASN A 134 -7.33 -10.09 12.47
CA ASN A 134 -8.38 -10.95 11.90
C ASN A 134 -9.78 -10.59 12.40
N THR A 135 -9.89 -9.66 13.35
CA THR A 135 -11.16 -9.27 13.94
C THR A 135 -11.80 -8.16 13.12
N SER A 136 -13.05 -8.37 12.71
CA SER A 136 -13.86 -7.31 12.11
C SER A 136 -14.05 -6.17 13.11
N LEU A 137 -13.84 -4.93 12.66
CA LEU A 137 -14.08 -3.72 13.47
C LEU A 137 -15.56 -3.32 13.50
N ILE A 138 -16.41 -4.07 12.78
CA ILE A 138 -17.85 -3.85 12.68
C ILE A 138 -18.63 -5.11 13.03
N GLU A 139 -19.82 -4.91 13.59
CA GLU A 139 -20.86 -5.93 13.68
C GLU A 139 -21.47 -6.22 12.30
N LYS A 140 -21.93 -7.45 12.07
CA LYS A 140 -22.41 -7.92 10.74
C LYS A 140 -23.52 -7.06 10.14
N GLN A 141 -24.36 -6.42 10.95
CA GLN A 141 -25.47 -5.57 10.51
C GLN A 141 -25.06 -4.18 10.00
N ASN A 142 -23.80 -3.78 10.19
CA ASN A 142 -23.33 -2.42 9.88
C ASN A 142 -22.39 -2.40 8.65
N ILE A 143 -22.61 -3.29 7.69
CA ILE A 143 -21.80 -3.37 6.47
C ILE A 143 -22.08 -2.15 5.59
N SER A 144 -21.02 -1.44 5.24
CA SER A 144 -21.05 -0.33 4.28
C SER A 144 -19.77 -0.37 3.45
N GLU A 145 -19.92 -0.17 2.15
CA GLU A 145 -18.80 -0.15 1.21
C GLU A 145 -17.89 1.04 1.48
N ASN A 146 -16.57 0.87 1.25
CA ASN A 146 -15.58 1.94 1.43
C ASN A 146 -15.67 2.66 2.80
N ARG A 147 -15.96 1.93 3.88
CA ARG A 147 -16.14 2.48 5.24
C ARG A 147 -14.83 2.85 5.92
N PHE A 148 -13.83 1.98 5.84
CA PHE A 148 -12.54 2.16 6.49
C PHE A 148 -11.50 2.72 5.53
N THR A 149 -10.64 3.59 6.02
CA THR A 149 -9.45 4.06 5.32
C THR A 149 -8.21 3.95 6.23
N LEU A 150 -7.05 3.72 5.64
CA LEU A 150 -5.75 3.70 6.31
C LEU A 150 -4.98 4.96 5.92
N ASN A 151 -4.55 5.72 6.92
CA ASN A 151 -3.81 6.96 6.73
C ASN A 151 -2.39 6.78 7.27
N PRO A 152 -1.36 6.81 6.40
CA PRO A 152 0.02 6.78 6.86
C PRO A 152 0.37 8.07 7.60
N THR A 153 1.21 7.98 8.62
CA THR A 153 1.84 9.16 9.23
C THR A 153 3.20 9.45 8.57
N ILE A 154 3.87 10.51 9.02
CA ILE A 154 5.25 10.82 8.59
C ILE A 154 6.21 9.68 8.95
N ASP A 155 5.99 9.03 10.09
CA ASP A 155 6.72 7.81 10.46
C ASP A 155 5.98 6.60 9.89
N SER A 156 6.63 5.91 8.95
CA SER A 156 6.06 4.77 8.22
C SER A 156 5.75 3.55 9.09
N ARG A 157 6.08 3.59 10.38
CA ARG A 157 5.66 2.61 11.38
C ARG A 157 4.26 2.87 11.91
N TYR A 158 3.74 4.08 11.82
CA TYR A 158 2.44 4.43 12.41
C TYR A 158 1.41 4.71 11.32
N PHE A 159 0.27 4.04 11.45
CA PHE A 159 -0.89 4.26 10.59
C PHE A 159 -2.13 4.51 11.44
N LEU A 160 -3.02 5.36 10.94
CA LEU A 160 -4.32 5.63 11.53
C LEU A 160 -5.41 5.03 10.67
N ILE A 161 -6.26 4.23 11.29
CA ILE A 161 -7.44 3.66 10.65
C ILE A 161 -8.62 4.50 11.08
N LEU A 162 -9.36 5.02 10.11
CA LEU A 162 -10.54 5.82 10.33
C LEU A 162 -11.77 5.06 9.85
N ASP A 163 -12.76 4.92 10.72
CA ASP A 163 -14.12 4.60 10.34
C ASP A 163 -14.82 5.87 9.85
N LYS A 164 -15.02 5.99 8.53
CA LYS A 164 -15.58 7.20 7.91
C LYS A 164 -17.06 7.44 8.26
N ILE A 165 -17.73 6.49 8.89
CA ILE A 165 -19.15 6.60 9.26
C ILE A 165 -19.32 7.19 10.66
N ASN A 166 -18.56 6.72 11.64
CA ASN A 166 -18.74 7.11 13.05
C ASN A 166 -17.53 7.85 13.64
N GLY A 167 -16.46 8.04 12.89
CA GLY A 167 -15.27 8.77 13.31
C GLY A 167 -14.35 8.02 14.27
N LYS A 168 -14.61 6.74 14.57
CA LYS A 168 -13.72 5.94 15.43
C LYS A 168 -12.35 5.77 14.78
N LEU A 169 -11.33 5.80 15.64
CA LEU A 169 -9.94 5.72 15.23
C LEU A 169 -9.24 4.52 15.89
N TRP A 170 -8.35 3.90 15.13
CA TRP A 170 -7.40 2.92 15.63
C TRP A 170 -5.99 3.29 15.17
N GLN A 171 -5.02 3.00 16.02
CA GLN A 171 -3.61 3.08 15.71
C GLN A 171 -3.09 1.70 15.36
N LEU A 172 -2.33 1.63 14.27
CA LEU A 172 -1.50 0.49 13.92
C LEU A 172 -0.02 0.89 14.05
N ASN A 173 0.66 0.31 15.04
CA ASN A 173 2.12 0.33 15.16
C ASN A 173 2.65 -0.84 14.33
N TRP A 174 2.99 -0.59 13.08
CA TRP A 174 3.45 -1.61 12.14
C TRP A 174 4.93 -1.96 12.31
N SER A 175 5.24 -3.23 12.09
CA SER A 175 6.59 -3.78 12.01
C SER A 175 6.66 -4.88 10.95
N ALA A 176 7.78 -4.95 10.20
CA ALA A 176 8.02 -6.02 9.24
C ALA A 176 7.93 -7.43 9.87
N LYS A 177 8.24 -7.53 11.16
CA LYS A 177 7.96 -8.70 11.97
C LYS A 177 6.52 -8.62 12.48
N ARG A 178 5.62 -9.41 11.90
CA ARG A 178 4.17 -9.38 12.14
C ARG A 178 3.80 -9.52 13.62
N GLU A 179 4.56 -10.27 14.41
CA GLU A 179 4.36 -10.44 15.85
C GLU A 179 4.66 -9.19 16.67
N LYS A 180 5.40 -8.23 16.11
CA LYS A 180 5.71 -6.94 16.73
C LYS A 180 4.76 -5.83 16.30
N SER A 181 3.79 -6.13 15.43
CA SER A 181 2.78 -5.15 15.05
C SER A 181 1.70 -5.07 16.12
N GLU A 182 1.34 -3.87 16.54
CA GLU A 182 0.32 -3.63 17.56
C GLU A 182 -0.85 -2.85 16.96
N PHE A 183 -2.06 -3.24 17.32
CA PHE A 183 -3.29 -2.63 16.86
C PHE A 183 -4.16 -2.28 18.06
N SER A 184 -4.53 -1.02 18.21
CA SER A 184 -5.31 -0.55 19.36
C SER A 184 -6.28 0.57 18.99
N PRO A 185 -7.46 0.64 19.64
CA PRO A 185 -8.36 1.79 19.50
C PRO A 185 -7.74 3.03 20.15
N ILE A 186 -7.99 4.19 19.55
CA ILE A 186 -7.66 5.50 20.13
C ILE A 186 -8.92 5.99 20.88
N ARG A 187 -8.74 6.42 22.13
CA ARG A 187 -9.80 7.02 22.97
C ARG A 187 -9.75 8.53 22.92
#